data_AF-A0A662REG6-F1
#
_entry.id   AF-A0A662REG6-F1
#
_cell.length_a   1.000
_cell.length_b   1.000
_cell.length_c   1.000
_cell.angle_alpha   90.00
_cell.angle_beta   90.00
_cell.angle_gamma   90.00
#
_symmetry.space_group_name_H-M   'P 1'
#
loop_
_entity.id
_entity.type
_entity.pdbx_description
1 polymer ?
#
loop_
_entity_poly.entity_id
_entity_poly.type
_entity_poly.pdbx_seq_one_letter_code
_entity_poly.pdbx_strand_id
1 'polypeptide(L)'
;MHPLAYKHLKKVLEEKKLVGPDETCEYYPCHFTGQDCTWCFCPFYPCKDEQTGGEWVKTKERGRIWGCSDCSWIHKSEVAKELMIEFKKFGIDAVEDIEQRNEEIKEIFSILKSKIPP
;
A
#
# COMPACT_ATOMS: atom_id res chain seq x y z
N MET A 1 6.56 5.17 -10.51
CA MET A 1 5.33 5.27 -9.69
C MET A 1 4.47 6.47 -10.17
N HIS A 2 3.14 6.48 -9.95
CA HIS A 2 2.30 7.65 -10.27
C HIS A 2 2.66 8.86 -9.39
N PRO A 3 2.64 10.12 -9.88
CA PRO A 3 3.08 11.29 -9.11
C PRO A 3 2.36 11.50 -7.77
N LEU A 4 1.05 11.23 -7.70
CA LEU A 4 0.30 11.32 -6.44
C LEU A 4 0.77 10.28 -5.41
N ALA A 5 1.01 9.04 -5.88
CA ALA A 5 1.52 7.97 -5.04
C ALA A 5 2.92 8.29 -4.52
N TYR A 6 3.80 8.80 -5.40
CA TYR A 6 5.14 9.24 -5.02
C TYR A 6 5.08 10.33 -3.94
N LYS A 7 4.29 11.38 -4.15
CA LYS A 7 4.17 12.50 -3.19
C LYS A 7 3.66 12.03 -1.82
N HIS A 8 2.63 11.18 -1.80
CA HIS A 8 2.06 10.67 -0.55
C HIS A 8 3.04 9.76 0.18
N LEU A 9 3.61 8.77 -0.51
CA LEU A 9 4.58 7.84 0.09
C LEU A 9 5.83 8.55 0.58
N LYS A 10 6.34 9.53 -0.18
CA LYS A 10 7.46 10.36 0.24
C LYS A 10 7.17 11.05 1.57
N LYS A 11 6.02 11.70 1.71
CA LYS A 11 5.61 12.36 2.96
C LYS A 11 5.59 11.36 4.14
N VAL A 12 4.98 10.20 3.94
CA VAL A 12 4.86 9.16 4.99
C VAL A 12 6.22 8.64 5.44
N LEU A 13 7.13 8.41 4.49
CA LEU A 13 8.49 7.92 4.76
C LEU A 13 9.38 8.99 5.41
N GLU A 14 9.28 10.26 4.98
CA GLU A 14 10.02 11.38 5.58
C GLU A 14 9.56 11.66 7.02
N GLU A 15 8.24 11.66 7.27
CA GLU A 15 7.68 11.92 8.59
C GLU A 15 7.79 10.70 9.52
N LYS A 16 8.00 9.49 8.98
CA LYS A 16 8.06 8.19 9.68
C LYS A 16 6.89 7.97 10.66
N LYS A 17 5.73 8.54 10.34
CA LYS A 17 4.54 8.61 11.19
C LYS A 17 3.33 7.98 10.49
N LEU A 18 2.51 7.29 11.27
CA LEU A 18 1.21 6.81 10.81
C LEU A 18 0.23 7.97 10.71
N VAL A 19 -0.48 8.04 9.59
CA VAL A 19 -1.51 9.06 9.32
C VAL A 19 -2.80 8.69 10.06
N GLY A 20 -3.16 7.40 10.07
CA GLY A 20 -4.49 6.98 10.51
C GLY A 20 -5.58 7.41 9.53
N PRO A 21 -6.85 7.50 9.97
CA PRO A 21 -7.94 7.98 9.13
C PRO A 21 -7.78 9.46 8.74
N ASP A 22 -8.14 9.78 7.50
CA ASP A 22 -8.17 11.16 7.01
C ASP A 22 -9.59 11.52 6.53
N GLU A 23 -10.44 11.91 7.48
CA GLU A 23 -11.83 12.31 7.23
C GLU A 23 -11.96 13.64 6.46
N THR A 24 -10.84 14.35 6.25
CA THR A 24 -10.82 15.62 5.48
C THR A 24 -10.62 15.40 3.98
N CYS A 25 -10.22 14.19 3.58
CA CYS A 25 -10.02 13.81 2.19
C CYS A 25 -11.35 13.61 1.46
N GLU A 26 -11.49 14.20 0.26
CA GLU A 26 -12.71 14.07 -0.56
C GLU A 26 -13.03 12.62 -0.98
N TYR A 27 -12.03 11.74 -0.95
CA TYR A 27 -12.16 10.32 -1.28
C TYR A 27 -12.42 9.44 -0.06
N TYR A 28 -12.54 10.01 1.14
CA TYR A 28 -12.74 9.23 2.36
C TYR A 28 -14.23 8.93 2.64
N PRO A 29 -14.59 7.70 3.04
CA PRO A 29 -13.77 6.49 2.97
C PRO A 29 -13.70 5.95 1.53
N CYS A 30 -12.54 5.45 1.12
CA CYS A 30 -12.41 4.80 -0.19
C CYS A 30 -12.68 3.29 -0.14
N HIS A 31 -12.51 2.65 1.03
CA HIS A 31 -12.79 1.23 1.26
C HIS A 31 -13.75 1.02 2.45
N PHE A 32 -13.51 1.65 3.60
CA PHE A 32 -14.38 1.52 4.78
C PHE A 32 -14.19 2.67 5.80
N THR A 33 -15.22 2.97 6.59
CA THR A 33 -15.14 3.98 7.67
C THR A 33 -14.13 3.56 8.73
N GLY A 34 -13.25 4.47 9.13
CA GLY A 34 -12.16 4.21 10.08
C GLY A 34 -10.91 3.60 9.42
N GLN A 35 -10.85 3.52 8.10
CA GLN A 35 -9.66 3.06 7.38
C GLN A 35 -8.40 3.88 7.70
N ASP A 36 -7.24 3.22 7.67
CA ASP A 36 -5.94 3.87 7.79
C ASP A 36 -5.47 4.38 6.42
N CYS A 37 -5.18 5.67 6.32
CA CYS A 37 -4.73 6.33 5.09
C CYS A 37 -3.20 6.45 5.00
N THR A 38 -2.44 5.87 5.93
CA THR A 38 -0.96 5.93 5.93
C THR A 38 -0.42 5.43 4.58
N TRP A 39 -0.87 4.26 4.14
CA TRP A 39 -0.46 3.66 2.87
C TRP A 39 -1.58 3.76 1.83
N CYS A 40 -2.25 4.91 1.76
CA CYS A 40 -3.37 5.17 0.83
C CYS A 40 -3.01 4.85 -0.63
N PHE A 41 -1.73 5.00 -0.99
CA PHE A 41 -1.17 4.36 -2.16
C PHE A 41 -0.37 3.13 -1.72
N CYS A 42 -0.78 1.96 -2.18
CA CYS A 42 -0.16 0.70 -1.81
C CYS A 42 1.29 0.64 -2.35
N PRO A 43 2.31 0.49 -1.49
CA PRO A 43 3.71 0.40 -1.94
C PRO A 43 4.01 -0.93 -2.65
N PHE A 44 3.11 -1.91 -2.56
CA PHE A 44 3.22 -3.20 -3.24
C PHE A 44 2.56 -3.21 -4.61
N TYR A 45 1.99 -2.09 -5.08
CA TYR A 45 1.25 -2.10 -6.35
C TYR A 45 2.20 -2.23 -7.56
N PRO A 46 1.91 -3.14 -8.52
CA PRO A 46 0.88 -4.18 -8.47
C PRO A 46 1.36 -5.43 -7.72
N CYS A 47 0.62 -5.86 -6.69
CA CYS A 47 1.02 -7.03 -5.88
C CYS A 47 0.68 -8.36 -6.56
N LYS A 48 -0.30 -8.35 -7.47
CA LYS A 48 -0.78 -9.53 -8.23
C LYS A 48 -1.27 -10.67 -7.34
N ASP A 49 -1.77 -10.33 -6.15
CA ASP A 49 -2.26 -11.28 -5.16
C ASP A 49 -3.78 -11.13 -4.95
N GLU A 50 -4.54 -12.07 -5.52
CA GLU A 50 -6.00 -12.07 -5.47
C GLU A 50 -6.55 -12.26 -4.05
N GLN A 51 -5.77 -12.83 -3.13
CA GLN A 51 -6.20 -12.98 -1.72
C GLN A 51 -6.38 -11.62 -1.05
N THR A 52 -5.72 -10.57 -1.55
CA THR A 52 -5.90 -9.22 -1.01
C THR A 52 -7.20 -8.54 -1.47
N GLY A 53 -7.96 -9.17 -2.37
CA GLY A 53 -9.09 -8.55 -3.07
C GLY A 53 -8.66 -7.81 -4.35
N GLY A 54 -7.43 -8.02 -4.83
CA GLY A 54 -7.00 -7.51 -6.13
C GLY A 54 -7.39 -8.44 -7.29
N GLU A 55 -7.52 -7.91 -8.49
CA GLU A 55 -7.90 -8.68 -9.68
C GLU A 55 -7.32 -8.13 -10.99
N TRP A 56 -7.30 -8.94 -12.05
CA TRP A 56 -6.95 -8.46 -13.39
C TRP A 56 -8.18 -7.94 -14.15
N VAL A 57 -8.34 -6.63 -14.20
CA VAL A 57 -9.46 -5.95 -14.88
C VAL A 57 -9.14 -5.74 -16.36
N LYS A 58 -10.08 -6.09 -17.26
CA LYS A 58 -9.96 -5.84 -18.71
C LYS A 58 -10.10 -4.36 -19.03
N THR A 59 -9.21 -3.81 -19.85
CA THR A 59 -9.31 -2.44 -20.35
C THR A 59 -10.01 -2.40 -21.70
N LYS A 60 -10.55 -1.21 -22.07
CA LYS A 60 -11.17 -0.98 -23.38
C LYS A 60 -10.21 -1.22 -24.56
N GLU A 61 -8.90 -1.12 -24.33
CA GLU A 61 -7.84 -1.17 -25.35
C GLU A 61 -7.08 -2.52 -25.39
N ARG A 62 -7.81 -3.64 -25.27
CA ARG A 62 -7.27 -5.03 -25.37
C ARG A 62 -6.19 -5.41 -24.33
N GLY A 63 -5.99 -4.63 -23.27
CA GLY A 63 -5.08 -4.93 -22.16
C GLY A 63 -5.78 -5.42 -20.89
N ARG A 64 -5.00 -5.79 -19.88
CA ARG A 64 -5.46 -5.95 -18.49
C ARG A 64 -4.62 -5.08 -17.57
N ILE A 65 -5.26 -4.51 -16.55
CA ILE A 65 -4.61 -3.79 -15.45
C ILE A 65 -4.88 -4.53 -14.15
N TRP A 66 -3.95 -4.42 -13.20
CA TRP A 66 -4.19 -4.92 -11.85
C TRP A 66 -5.08 -3.91 -11.11
N GLY A 67 -6.28 -4.32 -10.72
CA GLY A 67 -7.21 -3.55 -9.92
C GLY A 67 -7.08 -3.93 -8.45
N CYS A 68 -7.18 -2.93 -7.57
CA CYS A 68 -7.21 -3.13 -6.11
C CYS A 68 -8.45 -2.50 -5.47
N SER A 69 -9.51 -2.24 -6.24
CA SER A 69 -10.71 -1.54 -5.75
C SER A 69 -11.40 -2.27 -4.59
N ASP A 70 -11.28 -3.60 -4.52
CA ASP A 70 -11.83 -4.42 -3.44
C ASP A 70 -10.77 -4.79 -2.37
N CYS A 71 -9.58 -4.19 -2.42
CA CYS A 71 -8.49 -4.46 -1.48
C CYS A 71 -8.52 -3.51 -0.27
N SER A 72 -9.05 -3.99 0.85
CA SER A 72 -9.05 -3.25 2.12
C SER A 72 -7.83 -3.53 3.01
N TRP A 73 -6.99 -4.49 2.66
CA TRP A 73 -5.96 -5.03 3.56
C TRP A 73 -4.93 -3.98 4.01
N ILE A 74 -4.39 -3.20 3.07
CA ILE A 74 -3.38 -2.16 3.38
C ILE A 74 -3.95 -1.02 4.23
N HIS A 75 -5.27 -0.89 4.26
CA HIS A 75 -6.01 0.11 5.02
C HIS A 75 -6.35 -0.34 6.45
N LYS A 76 -6.06 -1.59 6.83
CA LYS A 76 -6.18 -2.04 8.23
C LYS A 76 -5.05 -1.40 9.06
N SER A 77 -5.37 -0.73 10.17
CA SER A 77 -4.37 -0.02 10.99
C SER A 77 -3.23 -0.91 11.51
N GLU A 78 -3.52 -2.18 11.80
CA GLU A 78 -2.52 -3.18 12.18
C GLU A 78 -1.53 -3.49 11.06
N VAL A 79 -2.00 -3.60 9.81
CA VAL A 79 -1.16 -3.78 8.62
C VAL A 79 -0.33 -2.52 8.39
N ALA A 80 -0.93 -1.33 8.51
CA ALA A 80 -0.22 -0.07 8.32
C ALA A 80 0.92 0.12 9.34
N LYS A 81 0.66 -0.22 10.60
CA LYS A 81 1.65 -0.23 11.69
C LYS A 81 2.79 -1.19 11.40
N GLU A 82 2.46 -2.44 11.07
CA GLU A 82 3.47 -3.47 10.86
C GLU A 82 4.33 -3.17 9.63
N LEU A 83 3.73 -2.64 8.56
CA LEU A 83 4.48 -2.21 7.37
C LEU A 83 5.52 -1.14 7.70
N MET A 84 5.15 -0.13 8.50
CA MET A 84 6.12 0.89 8.95
C MET A 84 7.26 0.28 9.78
N ILE A 85 6.98 -0.76 10.58
CA ILE A 85 7.99 -1.48 11.36
C ILE A 85 8.94 -2.26 10.44
N GLU A 86 8.41 -3.01 9.49
CA GLU A 86 9.22 -3.79 8.55
C GLU A 86 10.03 -2.88 7.61
N PHE A 87 9.46 -1.79 7.11
CA PHE A 87 10.23 -0.78 6.36
C PHE A 87 11.42 -0.25 7.16
N LYS A 88 11.25 0.07 8.44
CA LYS A 88 12.36 0.49 9.31
C LYS A 88 13.41 -0.60 9.49
N LYS A 89 13.01 -1.88 9.63
CA LYS A 89 13.95 -3.01 9.79
C LYS A 89 14.79 -3.26 8.53
N PHE A 90 14.17 -3.18 7.37
CA PHE A 90 14.84 -3.34 6.08
C PHE A 90 15.55 -2.04 5.63
N GLY A 91 15.37 -0.93 6.33
CA GLY A 91 15.93 0.36 5.95
C GLY A 91 15.34 0.91 4.64
N ILE A 92 14.03 0.71 4.43
CA ILE A 92 13.25 1.33 3.36
C ILE A 92 12.81 2.70 3.88
N ASP A 93 13.52 3.76 3.50
CA ASP A 93 13.36 5.11 4.05
C ASP A 93 13.00 6.16 2.97
N ALA A 94 13.05 5.79 1.68
CA ALA A 94 12.70 6.65 0.56
C ALA A 94 11.83 5.93 -0.47
N VAL A 95 11.14 6.68 -1.33
CA VAL A 95 10.29 6.07 -2.39
C VAL A 95 11.15 5.32 -3.40
N GLU A 96 12.37 5.79 -3.62
CA GLU A 96 13.36 5.17 -4.47
C GLU A 96 13.72 3.76 -3.99
N ASP A 97 13.77 3.53 -2.66
CA ASP A 97 13.98 2.19 -2.11
C ASP A 97 12.85 1.24 -2.53
N ILE A 98 11.59 1.70 -2.50
CA ILE A 98 10.43 0.91 -2.91
C ILE A 98 10.53 0.53 -4.39
N GLU A 99 10.98 1.45 -5.24
CA GLU A 99 11.09 1.22 -6.68
C GLU A 99 12.30 0.34 -7.06
N GLN A 100 13.41 0.44 -6.31
CA GLN A 100 14.68 -0.21 -6.67
C GLN A 100 14.90 -1.55 -5.97
N ARG A 101 14.34 -1.75 -4.78
CA ARG A 101 14.61 -2.92 -3.90
C ARG A 101 13.47 -3.94 -3.94
N ASN A 102 13.04 -4.30 -5.15
CA ASN A 102 11.84 -5.11 -5.40
C ASN A 102 11.80 -6.44 -4.63
N GLU A 103 12.94 -7.15 -4.49
CA GLU A 103 12.97 -8.42 -3.76
C GLU A 103 12.69 -8.26 -2.26
N GLU A 104 13.24 -7.21 -1.64
CA GLU A 104 12.97 -6.90 -0.23
C GLU A 104 11.53 -6.41 -0.03
N ILE A 105 10.97 -5.65 -0.97
CA ILE A 105 9.55 -5.26 -0.94
C ILE A 105 8.62 -6.47 -1.03
N LYS A 106 8.95 -7.47 -1.86
CA LYS A 106 8.20 -8.75 -1.91
C LYS A 106 8.36 -9.57 -0.63
N GLU A 107 9.54 -9.54 -0.02
CA GLU A 107 9.79 -10.21 1.25
C GLU A 107 8.96 -9.57 2.36
N ILE A 108 8.96 -8.24 2.48
CA ILE A 108 8.13 -7.49 3.42
C ILE A 108 6.65 -7.80 3.20
N PHE A 109 6.18 -7.82 1.95
CA PHE A 109 4.80 -8.20 1.63
C PHE A 109 4.46 -9.61 2.15
N SER A 110 5.36 -10.57 1.96
CA SER A 110 5.18 -11.95 2.43
C SER A 110 5.18 -12.05 3.96
N ILE A 111 6.06 -11.30 4.63
CA ILE A 111 6.11 -11.20 6.09
C ILE A 111 4.79 -10.65 6.63
N LEU A 112 4.29 -9.57 6.05
CA LEU A 112 3.01 -8.96 6.46
C LEU A 112 1.86 -9.93 6.28
N LYS A 113 1.74 -10.58 5.13
CA LYS A 113 0.69 -11.58 4.88
C LYS A 113 0.73 -12.73 5.87
N SER A 114 1.92 -13.18 6.26
CA SER A 114 2.06 -14.26 7.23
C SER A 114 1.66 -13.83 8.64
N LYS A 115 1.90 -12.57 9.03
CA LYS A 115 1.56 -12.04 10.36
C LYS A 115 0.10 -11.62 10.45
N ILE A 116 -0.40 -11.00 9.41
CA ILE A 116 -1.71 -10.37 9.33
C ILE A 116 -2.32 -10.72 7.97
N PRO A 117 -2.96 -11.88 7.82
CA PRO A 117 -3.55 -12.30 6.56
C PRO A 117 -4.62 -11.31 6.04
N PRO A 118 -4.77 -11.17 4.71
CA PRO A 118 -5.83 -10.36 4.09
C PRO A 118 -7.25 -10.72 4.51
#